data_AF-A0A929V6R1-F1
#
_entry.id   AF-A0A929V6R1-F1
#
_cell.length_a   1.000
_cell.length_b   1.000
_cell.length_c   1.000
_cell.angle_alpha   90.00
_cell.angle_beta   90.00
_cell.angle_gamma   90.00
#
_symmetry.space_group_name_H-M   'P 1'
#
loop_
_entity.id
_entity.type
_entity.pdbx_description
1 polymer ?
#
loop_
_entity_poly.entity_id
_entity_poly.type
_entity_poly.pdbx_seq_one_letter_code
_entity_poly.pdbx_strand_id
1 'polypeptide(L)'
;LFGDVVLLSFFGTALASVVNFGLKTQGQLSAVANIVSAGYGFICGAYMPISNFSALLRDSIMFLPSTYFMSLIKNHALTAPFQEMAKTEIPAQAIDAVKTALDYKISFFNHEVSLNMMYLIAITSIIGLVIIFVLQNKLKKQD
;
A
#
# COMPACT_ATOMS: atom_id res chain seq x y z
N LEU A 1 -2.51 2.75 -13.48
CA LEU A 1 -3.33 1.57 -13.08
C LEU A 1 -2.64 0.24 -13.36
N PHE A 2 -2.42 -0.20 -14.61
CA PHE A 2 -1.79 -1.50 -14.89
C PHE A 2 -0.43 -1.65 -14.19
N GLY A 3 0.44 -0.64 -14.29
CA GLY A 3 1.73 -0.62 -13.60
C GLY A 3 1.60 -0.73 -12.08
N ASP A 4 0.56 -0.13 -11.49
CA ASP A 4 0.32 -0.19 -10.04
C ASP A 4 -0.05 -1.59 -9.59
N VAL A 5 -0.85 -2.30 -10.39
CA VAL A 5 -1.22 -3.71 -10.15
C VAL A 5 0.01 -4.63 -10.25
N VAL A 6 0.88 -4.39 -11.24
CA VAL A 6 2.14 -5.14 -11.39
C VAL A 6 3.06 -4.90 -10.17
N LEU A 7 3.25 -3.65 -9.77
CA LEU A 7 4.06 -3.30 -8.61
C LEU A 7 3.51 -3.90 -7.31
N LEU A 8 2.19 -3.81 -7.09
CA LEU A 8 1.54 -4.40 -5.91
C LEU A 8 1.69 -5.93 -5.90
N SER A 9 1.61 -6.56 -7.07
CA SER A 9 1.78 -8.01 -7.22
C SER A 9 3.22 -8.43 -6.85
N PHE A 10 4.24 -7.71 -7.34
CA PHE A 10 5.64 -7.96 -6.96
C PHE A 10 5.89 -7.72 -5.47
N PHE A 11 5.30 -6.69 -4.88
CA PHE A 11 5.37 -6.46 -3.44
C PHE A 11 4.75 -7.63 -2.66
N GLY A 12 3.53 -8.05 -3.03
CA GLY A 12 2.84 -9.17 -2.38
C GLY A 12 3.63 -10.47 -2.48
N THR A 13 4.21 -10.77 -3.65
CA THR A 13 5.06 -11.94 -3.84
C THR A 13 6.34 -11.85 -2.98
N ALA A 14 7.06 -10.74 -3.02
CA ALA A 14 8.29 -10.56 -2.24
C ALA A 14 8.04 -10.64 -0.73
N LEU A 15 6.96 -10.02 -0.24
CA LEU A 15 6.56 -10.08 1.16
C LEU A 15 6.21 -11.51 1.58
N ALA A 16 5.41 -12.22 0.77
CA ALA A 16 5.05 -13.61 1.04
C ALA A 16 6.30 -14.51 1.07
N SER A 17 7.27 -14.29 0.18
CA SER A 17 8.54 -15.03 0.18
C SER A 17 9.34 -14.84 1.47
N VAL A 18 9.42 -13.60 1.99
CA VAL A 18 10.12 -13.29 3.25
C VAL A 18 9.39 -13.88 4.46
N VAL A 19 8.08 -13.67 4.56
CA VAL A 19 7.28 -14.10 5.71
C VAL A 19 7.19 -15.62 5.80
N ASN A 20 7.05 -16.29 4.65
CA ASN A 20 6.88 -17.74 4.62
C ASN A 20 8.20 -18.52 4.63
N PHE A 21 9.37 -17.85 4.56
CA PHE A 21 10.67 -18.51 4.42
C PHE A 21 10.96 -19.57 5.49
N GLY A 22 10.58 -19.30 6.74
CA GLY A 22 10.84 -20.18 7.88
C GLY A 22 9.72 -21.15 8.22
N LEU A 23 8.57 -21.09 7.53
CA LEU A 23 7.40 -21.89 7.84
C LEU A 23 7.57 -23.30 7.25
N LYS A 24 7.39 -24.32 8.08
CA LYS A 24 7.63 -25.73 7.70
C LYS A 24 6.36 -26.55 7.59
N THR A 25 5.24 -26.05 8.10
CA THR A 25 3.97 -26.78 8.13
C THR A 25 2.85 -26.02 7.43
N GLN A 26 1.89 -26.78 6.90
CA GLN A 26 0.68 -26.21 6.30
C GLN A 26 -0.12 -25.41 7.33
N GLY A 27 -0.15 -25.83 8.59
CA GLY A 27 -0.82 -25.11 9.68
C GLY A 27 -0.24 -23.71 9.92
N GLN A 28 1.10 -23.57 9.88
CA GLN A 28 1.75 -22.27 10.01
C GLN A 28 1.42 -21.34 8.84
N LEU A 29 1.47 -21.86 7.61
CA LEU A 29 1.15 -21.09 6.41
C LEU A 29 -0.31 -20.60 6.43
N SER A 30 -1.25 -21.48 6.78
CA SER A 30 -2.67 -21.13 6.88
C SER A 30 -2.93 -20.08 7.97
N ALA A 31 -2.26 -20.17 9.12
CA ALA A 31 -2.40 -19.18 10.18
C ALA A 31 -1.96 -17.78 9.72
N VAL A 32 -0.80 -17.67 9.06
CA VAL A 32 -0.31 -16.41 8.50
C VAL A 32 -1.26 -15.88 7.43
N ALA A 33 -1.70 -16.73 6.50
CA ALA A 33 -2.64 -16.35 5.45
C ALA A 33 -3.95 -15.79 6.03
N ASN A 34 -4.49 -16.41 7.08
CA ASN A 34 -5.71 -15.93 7.74
C ASN A 34 -5.52 -14.57 8.41
N ILE A 35 -4.40 -14.34 9.10
CA ILE A 35 -4.11 -13.04 9.74
C ILE A 35 -3.98 -11.94 8.68
N VAL A 36 -3.21 -12.19 7.63
CA VAL A 36 -3.01 -11.22 6.54
C VAL A 36 -4.34 -10.96 5.83
N SER A 37 -5.10 -11.99 5.51
CA SER A 37 -6.40 -11.87 4.84
C SER A 37 -7.40 -11.04 5.66
N ALA A 38 -7.48 -11.27 6.98
CA ALA A 38 -8.41 -10.57 7.86
C ALA A 38 -8.06 -9.09 8.05
N GLY A 39 -6.77 -8.74 8.13
CA GLY A 39 -6.32 -7.39 8.50
C GLY A 39 -5.85 -6.51 7.34
N TYR A 40 -5.30 -7.09 6.28
CA TYR A 40 -4.53 -6.31 5.30
C TYR A 40 -5.36 -5.25 4.57
N GLY A 41 -6.63 -5.56 4.25
CA GLY A 41 -7.52 -4.61 3.58
C GLY A 41 -7.82 -3.36 4.40
N PHE A 42 -7.78 -3.45 5.73
CA PHE A 42 -7.87 -2.27 6.61
C PHE A 42 -6.54 -1.54 6.70
N ILE A 43 -5.45 -2.29 6.86
CA ILE A 43 -4.10 -1.75 7.03
C ILE A 43 -3.65 -0.95 5.80
N CYS A 44 -3.93 -1.42 4.59
CA CYS A 44 -3.56 -0.72 3.36
C CYS A 44 -4.59 0.33 2.91
N GLY A 45 -5.68 0.54 3.67
CA GLY A 45 -6.72 1.50 3.34
C GLY A 45 -7.65 1.07 2.20
N ALA A 46 -7.73 -0.22 1.87
CA ALA A 46 -8.62 -0.73 0.82
C ALA A 46 -10.10 -0.72 1.25
N TYR A 47 -10.38 -1.13 2.49
CA TYR A 47 -11.75 -1.23 3.03
C TYR A 47 -12.22 0.05 3.72
N MET A 48 -11.30 0.80 4.31
CA MET A 48 -11.60 2.06 5.00
C MET A 48 -10.59 3.11 4.55
N PRO A 49 -11.03 4.30 4.11
CA PRO A 49 -10.10 5.35 3.76
C PRO A 49 -9.22 5.76 4.94
N ILE A 50 -7.95 6.00 4.66
CA ILE A 50 -6.92 6.39 5.63
C ILE A 50 -7.29 7.71 6.29
N SER A 51 -7.96 8.61 5.55
CA SER A 51 -8.54 9.86 6.07
C SER A 51 -9.51 9.66 7.24
N ASN A 52 -10.11 8.47 7.38
CA ASN A 52 -11.11 8.19 8.40
C ASN A 52 -10.50 7.61 9.69
N PHE A 53 -9.19 7.35 9.72
CA PHE A 53 -8.51 6.88 10.92
C PHE A 53 -8.15 8.03 11.87
N SER A 54 -7.98 7.70 13.15
CA SER A 54 -7.43 8.65 14.13
C SER A 54 -6.02 9.10 13.70
N ALA A 55 -5.60 10.32 14.06
CA ALA A 55 -4.32 10.88 13.62
C ALA A 55 -3.14 9.94 13.91
N LEU A 56 -3.10 9.34 15.10
CA LEU A 56 -2.06 8.38 15.48
C LEU A 56 -2.06 7.14 14.56
N LEU A 57 -3.23 6.54 14.32
CA LEU A 57 -3.33 5.34 13.48
C LEU A 57 -3.01 5.68 12.03
N ARG A 58 -3.51 6.80 11.52
CA ARG A 58 -3.23 7.33 10.19
C ARG A 58 -1.73 7.45 9.97
N ASP A 59 -1.01 8.16 10.84
CA ASP A 59 0.43 8.35 10.69
C ASP A 59 1.21 7.02 10.90
N SER A 60 0.71 6.10 11.73
CA SER A 60 1.32 4.78 11.92
C SER A 60 1.26 3.91 10.67
N ILE A 61 0.11 3.84 9.99
CA ILE A 61 -0.03 3.00 8.78
C ILE A 61 0.68 3.61 7.57
N MET A 62 0.99 4.91 7.60
CA MET A 62 1.81 5.54 6.57
C MET A 62 3.26 5.04 6.57
N PHE A 63 3.77 4.46 7.66
CA PHE A 63 5.07 3.77 7.63
C PHE A 63 5.05 2.47 6.80
N LEU A 64 3.86 1.96 6.47
CA LEU A 64 3.72 0.70 5.76
C LEU A 64 3.74 0.95 4.25
N PRO A 65 4.64 0.30 3.50
CA PRO A 65 4.75 0.50 2.06
C PRO A 65 3.44 0.16 1.33
N SER A 66 2.65 -0.80 1.86
CA SER A 66 1.34 -1.22 1.36
C SER A 66 0.35 -0.06 1.13
N THR A 67 0.41 0.96 1.99
CA THR A 67 -0.48 2.13 1.96
C THR A 67 -0.32 2.92 0.67
N TYR A 68 0.93 3.06 0.21
CA TYR A 68 1.26 3.81 -0.99
C TYR A 68 0.80 3.09 -2.26
N PHE A 69 0.85 1.76 -2.32
CA PHE A 69 0.31 1.00 -3.46
C PHE A 69 -1.19 1.20 -3.62
N MET A 70 -1.94 1.19 -2.51
CA MET A 70 -3.38 1.41 -2.55
C MET A 70 -3.71 2.84 -3.00
N SER A 71 -3.00 3.85 -2.47
CA SER A 71 -3.19 5.24 -2.93
C SER A 71 -2.83 5.42 -4.40
N LEU A 72 -1.77 4.78 -4.93
CA LEU A 72 -1.44 4.78 -6.36
C LEU A 72 -2.59 4.23 -7.22
N ILE A 73 -3.19 3.11 -6.79
CA ILE A 73 -4.35 2.51 -7.47
C ILE A 73 -5.53 3.50 -7.45
N LYS A 74 -5.89 4.02 -6.27
CA LYS A 74 -7.01 4.97 -6.13
C LYS A 74 -6.77 6.26 -6.93
N ASN A 75 -5.54 6.76 -6.94
CA ASN A 75 -5.14 7.94 -7.68
C ASN A 75 -5.38 7.74 -9.19
N HIS A 76 -4.82 6.69 -9.79
CA HIS A 76 -5.02 6.44 -11.22
C HIS A 76 -6.44 6.01 -11.58
N ALA A 77 -7.13 5.27 -10.71
CA ALA A 77 -8.51 4.82 -10.96
C ALA A 77 -9.51 5.98 -10.90
N LEU A 78 -9.30 6.96 -10.01
CA LEU A 78 -10.23 8.06 -9.79
C LEU A 78 -9.85 9.35 -10.54
N THR A 79 -8.70 9.39 -11.23
CA THR A 79 -8.25 10.57 -11.99
C THR A 79 -9.30 11.03 -13.01
N ALA A 80 -9.80 10.13 -13.86
CA ALA A 80 -10.80 10.48 -14.87
C ALA A 80 -12.13 10.94 -14.25
N PRO A 81 -12.72 10.23 -13.27
CA PRO A 81 -13.88 10.73 -12.52
C PRO A 81 -13.69 12.14 -11.95
N PHE A 82 -12.55 12.43 -11.34
CA PHE A 82 -12.29 13.76 -10.79
C PHE A 82 -12.09 14.84 -11.87
N GLN A 83 -11.55 14.48 -13.04
CA GLN A 83 -11.46 15.39 -14.19
C GLN A 83 -12.84 15.74 -14.74
N GLU A 84 -13.78 14.80 -14.79
CA GLU A 84 -15.16 15.08 -15.19
C GLU A 84 -15.90 15.93 -14.15
N MET A 85 -15.72 15.63 -12.85
CA MET A 85 -16.29 16.47 -11.78
C MET A 85 -15.80 17.92 -11.87
N ALA A 86 -14.53 18.14 -12.24
CA ALA A 86 -13.97 19.48 -12.38
C ALA A 86 -14.56 20.32 -13.53
N LYS A 87 -15.30 19.70 -14.47
CA LYS A 87 -16.02 20.39 -15.56
C LYS A 87 -17.42 20.85 -15.15
N THR A 88 -17.89 20.46 -13.97
CA THR A 88 -19.21 20.81 -13.45
C THR A 88 -19.15 22.06 -12.58
N GLU A 89 -20.30 22.54 -12.09
CA GLU A 89 -20.39 23.69 -11.16
C GLU A 89 -19.99 23.34 -9.71
N ILE A 90 -19.43 22.14 -9.46
CA ILE A 90 -18.98 21.75 -8.12
C ILE A 90 -17.76 22.58 -7.72
N PRO A 91 -17.77 23.23 -6.53
CA PRO A 91 -16.62 24.00 -6.05
C PRO A 91 -15.35 23.15 -5.96
N ALA A 92 -14.21 23.69 -6.42
CA ALA A 92 -12.92 22.99 -6.41
C ALA A 92 -12.50 22.50 -5.01
N GLN A 93 -12.86 23.24 -3.96
CA GLN A 93 -12.61 22.86 -2.57
C GLN A 93 -13.38 21.60 -2.16
N ALA A 94 -14.62 21.42 -2.64
CA ALA A 94 -15.40 20.22 -2.38
C ALA A 94 -14.78 19.00 -3.09
N ILE A 95 -14.31 19.18 -4.32
CA ILE A 95 -13.60 18.12 -5.06
C ILE A 95 -12.32 17.70 -4.32
N ASP A 96 -11.55 18.66 -3.80
CA ASP A 96 -10.31 18.37 -3.07
C ASP A 96 -10.56 17.66 -1.72
N ALA A 97 -11.64 18.03 -1.03
CA ALA A 97 -12.08 17.31 0.17
C ALA A 97 -12.44 15.85 -0.15
N VAL A 98 -13.15 15.58 -1.26
CA VAL A 98 -13.47 14.21 -1.69
C VAL A 98 -12.21 13.45 -2.10
N LYS A 99 -11.25 14.08 -2.78
CA LYS A 99 -9.94 13.46 -3.09
C LYS A 99 -9.24 13.00 -1.82
N THR A 100 -9.21 13.84 -0.79
CA THR A 100 -8.60 13.50 0.51
C THR A 100 -9.39 12.38 1.20
N ALA A 101 -10.72 12.45 1.20
CA ALA A 101 -11.60 11.44 1.81
C ALA A 101 -11.53 10.06 1.15
N LEU A 102 -11.07 9.99 -0.10
CA LEU A 102 -10.89 8.75 -0.85
C LEU A 102 -9.42 8.33 -0.95
N ASP A 103 -8.50 8.93 -0.19
CA ASP A 103 -7.06 8.68 -0.26
C ASP A 103 -6.45 8.83 -1.66
N TYR A 104 -7.08 9.64 -2.53
CA TYR A 104 -6.51 10.05 -3.81
C TYR A 104 -5.24 10.89 -3.57
N LYS A 105 -5.26 11.66 -2.47
CA LYS A 105 -4.10 12.30 -1.84
C LYS A 105 -3.94 11.73 -0.44
N ILE A 106 -2.73 11.37 -0.07
CA ILE A 106 -2.40 10.93 1.29
C ILE A 106 -1.33 11.85 1.86
N SER A 107 -1.35 12.02 3.18
CA SER A 107 -0.41 12.85 3.91
C SER A 107 0.26 12.05 5.01
N PHE A 108 1.55 12.31 5.23
CA PHE A 108 2.34 11.73 6.30
C PHE A 108 2.81 12.86 7.21
N PHE A 109 2.43 12.84 8.50
CA PHE A 109 2.71 13.94 9.43
C PHE A 109 2.31 15.33 8.88
N ASN A 110 1.13 15.40 8.27
CA ASN A 110 0.58 16.59 7.59
C ASN A 110 1.33 17.07 6.34
N HIS A 111 2.28 16.30 5.82
CA HIS A 111 2.91 16.56 4.52
C HIS A 111 2.29 15.67 3.45
N GLU A 112 1.72 16.28 2.40
CA GLU A 112 1.21 15.54 1.24
C GLU A 112 2.34 14.72 0.61
N VAL A 113 2.10 13.44 0.41
CA VAL A 113 3.05 12.56 -0.25
C VAL A 113 2.85 12.67 -1.76
N SER A 114 3.86 13.15 -2.48
CA SER A 114 3.79 13.26 -3.94
C SER A 114 3.76 11.87 -4.60
N LEU A 115 3.14 11.77 -5.77
CA LEU A 115 3.05 10.52 -6.55
C LEU A 115 4.44 9.88 -6.79
N ASN A 116 5.44 10.71 -7.09
CA ASN A 116 6.82 10.26 -7.29
C ASN A 116 7.40 9.63 -6.01
N MET A 117 7.11 10.21 -4.85
CA MET A 117 7.54 9.66 -3.57
C MET A 117 6.83 8.34 -3.26
N MET A 118 5.54 8.22 -3.58
CA MET A 118 4.80 6.96 -3.44
C MET A 118 5.45 5.83 -4.26
N TYR A 119 5.81 6.12 -5.52
CA TYR A 119 6.52 5.16 -6.37
C TYR A 119 7.90 4.80 -5.84
N LEU A 120 8.66 5.78 -5.35
CA LEU A 120 9.98 5.55 -4.76
C LEU A 120 9.88 4.60 -3.56
N ILE A 121 8.92 4.84 -2.66
CA ILE A 121 8.68 3.97 -1.49
C ILE A 121 8.27 2.57 -1.93
N ALA A 122 7.32 2.47 -2.87
CA ALA A 122 6.84 1.20 -3.40
C ALA A 122 7.99 0.36 -3.99
N ILE A 123 8.76 0.92 -4.92
CA ILE A 123 9.86 0.21 -5.59
C ILE A 123 10.97 -0.16 -4.59
N THR A 124 11.35 0.77 -3.71
CA THR A 124 12.40 0.52 -2.71
C THR A 124 11.97 -0.58 -1.74
N SER A 125 10.71 -0.63 -1.35
CA SER A 125 10.19 -1.69 -0.47
C SER A 125 10.26 -3.08 -1.12
N ILE A 126 9.95 -3.18 -2.42
CA ILE A 126 10.07 -4.43 -3.19
C ILE A 126 11.53 -4.88 -3.24
N ILE A 127 12.44 -3.99 -3.62
CA ILE A 127 13.87 -4.28 -3.70
C ILE A 127 14.40 -4.73 -2.33
N GLY A 128 14.03 -4.03 -1.26
CA GLY A 128 14.41 -4.38 0.11
C GLY A 128 13.95 -5.78 0.50
N LEU A 129 12.67 -6.13 0.25
CA LEU A 129 12.14 -7.46 0.53
C LEU A 129 12.84 -8.56 -0.29
N VAL A 130 13.14 -8.30 -1.56
CA VAL A 130 13.87 -9.24 -2.41
C VAL A 130 15.30 -9.46 -1.88
N ILE A 131 16.00 -8.41 -1.46
CA ILE A 131 17.33 -8.52 -0.85
C ILE A 131 17.26 -9.36 0.42
N ILE A 132 16.29 -9.08 1.31
CA ILE A 132 16.08 -9.85 2.55
C ILE A 132 15.87 -11.33 2.22
N PHE A 133 14.99 -11.65 1.27
CA PHE A 133 14.74 -13.03 0.87
C PHE A 133 15.98 -13.73 0.31
N VAL A 134 16.77 -13.05 -0.52
CA VAL A 134 18.03 -13.60 -1.05
C VAL A 134 19.03 -13.85 0.08
N LEU A 135 19.16 -12.94 1.03
CA LEU A 135 20.04 -13.10 2.19
C LEU A 135 19.60 -14.28 3.08
N GLN A 136 18.31 -14.40 3.36
CA GLN A 136 17.74 -15.55 4.09
C GLN A 136 18.12 -16.88 3.42
N ASN A 137 17.99 -16.98 2.09
CA ASN A 137 18.36 -18.18 1.34
C ASN A 137 19.86 -18.45 1.33
N LYS A 138 20.71 -17.41 1.28
CA LYS A 138 22.17 -17.57 1.32
C LYS A 138 22.65 -18.04 2.69
N LEU A 139 22.15 -17.44 3.77
CA LEU A 139 22.55 -17.78 5.14
C LEU A 139 22.11 -19.21 5.50
N LYS A 140 20.89 -19.61 5.13
CA LYS A 140 20.41 -20.98 5.36
C LYS A 140 21.22 -22.06 4.63
N LYS A 141 21.91 -21.72 3.53
CA LYS A 141 22.79 -22.68 2.82
C LYS A 141 24.15 -22.87 3.51
N GLN A 142 24.50 -22.01 4.47
CA GLN A 142 25.76 -22.08 5.22
C GLN A 142 25.62 -22.89 6.52
N ASP A 143 24.39 -23.13 6.97
CA ASP A 143 24.04 -24.07 8.06
C ASP A 143 23.76 -25.48 7.51
#